data_AF-A0A969ENK5-F1
#
_entry.id   AF-A0A969ENK5-F1
#
_cell.length_a   1.000
_cell.length_b   1.000
_cell.length_c   1.000
_cell.angle_alpha   90.00
_cell.angle_beta   90.00
_cell.angle_gamma   90.00
#
_symmetry.space_group_name_H-M   'P 1'
#
loop_
_entity.id
_entity.type
_entity.pdbx_description
1 polymer ?
#
loop_
_entity_poly.entity_id
_entity_poly.type
_entity_poly.pdbx_seq_one_letter_code
_entity_poly.pdbx_strand_id
1 'polypeptide(L)'
;LVNSGTVTFNNLIITNGNLAGAGTLVGGGIRNGGNLTINDSRIDSNSLFSTNFGAFGGGISNAAGAILIINNSTIMNNTASAGGVGSSGGGGINNSGTLTLNNSTVTGNIATTSGTAPNNNGGGIRNPTGGSMTLNNSTIVNNTAIGGTSRGGGITDGSGSFSTISNTILANNTASSSFDCNGAIESMTNTLLESTIGCSGFVGPSNITGVDPNLGPLEANGGVQNLYLPLHFFRSNPVQYWAREITVRA
;
A
#
# COMPACT_ATOMS: atom_id res chain seq x y z
N LEU A 1 11.21 -3.10 14.35
CA LEU A 1 11.15 -4.54 14.69
C LEU A 1 11.80 -5.36 13.58
N VAL A 2 12.48 -6.46 13.90
CA VAL A 2 13.08 -7.37 12.90
C VAL A 2 12.57 -8.78 13.14
N ASN A 3 11.97 -9.40 12.12
CA ASN A 3 11.57 -10.81 12.15
C ASN A 3 12.47 -11.63 11.23
N SER A 4 12.99 -12.76 11.72
CA SER A 4 13.71 -13.76 10.91
C SER A 4 13.13 -15.16 11.06
N GLY A 5 11.99 -15.30 11.75
CA GLY A 5 11.32 -16.58 12.03
C GLY A 5 9.84 -16.52 11.68
N THR A 6 9.02 -17.32 12.38
CA THR A 6 7.56 -17.27 12.26
C THR A 6 6.97 -16.48 13.42
N VAL A 7 6.26 -15.40 13.13
CA VAL A 7 5.70 -14.47 14.12
C VAL A 7 4.28 -14.08 13.74
N THR A 8 3.42 -13.95 14.74
CA THR A 8 2.06 -13.40 14.58
C THR A 8 1.87 -12.20 15.51
N PHE A 9 1.41 -11.10 14.94
CA PHE A 9 0.99 -9.90 15.67
C PHE A 9 -0.54 -9.79 15.63
N ASN A 10 -1.16 -9.64 16.80
CA ASN A 10 -2.60 -9.43 16.94
C ASN A 10 -2.83 -8.19 17.79
N ASN A 11 -3.72 -7.29 17.32
CA ASN A 11 -4.18 -6.14 18.10
C ASN A 11 -3.05 -5.20 18.54
N LEU A 12 -2.04 -5.01 17.68
CA LEU A 12 -0.89 -4.15 17.96
C LEU A 12 -0.98 -2.82 17.23
N ILE A 13 -0.41 -1.80 17.86
CA ILE A 13 -0.06 -0.54 17.19
C ILE A 13 1.46 -0.47 17.15
N ILE A 14 2.03 -0.47 15.95
CA ILE A 14 3.47 -0.30 15.72
C ILE A 14 3.66 1.07 15.11
N THR A 15 4.27 1.96 15.89
CA THR A 15 4.37 3.37 15.53
C THR A 15 5.67 3.99 16.00
N ASN A 16 6.00 5.14 15.41
CA ASN A 16 7.18 5.95 15.73
C ASN A 16 8.51 5.21 15.53
N GLY A 17 8.54 4.13 14.74
CA GLY A 17 9.78 3.59 14.22
C GLY A 17 10.47 4.66 13.37
N ASN A 18 11.74 4.94 13.63
CA ASN A 18 12.50 5.97 12.93
C ASN A 18 13.92 5.46 12.65
N LEU A 19 14.19 5.11 11.40
CA LEU A 19 15.48 4.59 10.98
C LEU A 19 16.17 5.59 10.03
N ALA A 20 17.29 6.16 10.45
CA ALA A 20 18.06 7.09 9.62
C ALA A 20 19.51 6.63 9.44
N GLY A 21 20.10 6.88 8.27
CA GLY A 21 21.47 6.46 8.01
C GLY A 21 21.98 6.74 6.61
N ALA A 22 23.26 6.44 6.40
CA ALA A 22 23.96 6.69 5.14
C ALA A 22 24.04 5.46 4.22
N GLY A 23 23.32 4.37 4.52
CA GLY A 23 23.27 3.16 3.70
C GLY A 23 21.87 2.91 3.14
N THR A 24 21.68 1.80 2.43
CA THR A 24 20.33 1.35 2.05
C THR A 24 19.57 0.92 3.31
N LEU A 25 18.38 1.50 3.52
CA LEU A 25 17.55 1.25 4.68
C LEU A 25 16.25 0.56 4.29
N VAL A 26 15.78 -0.34 5.14
CA VAL A 26 14.55 -1.10 4.91
C VAL A 26 13.75 -1.28 6.19
N GLY A 27 12.43 -1.10 6.11
CA GLY A 27 11.49 -1.40 7.22
C GLY A 27 11.60 -0.43 8.40
N GLY A 28 11.03 0.77 8.26
CA GLY A 28 11.07 1.79 9.32
C GLY A 28 10.32 1.35 10.58
N GLY A 29 9.19 0.67 10.43
CA GLY A 29 8.49 -0.01 11.51
C GLY A 29 8.91 -1.48 11.66
N ILE A 30 8.80 -2.25 10.57
CA ILE A 30 9.05 -3.68 10.55
C ILE A 30 9.95 -4.07 9.36
N ARG A 31 11.00 -4.83 9.63
CA ARG A 31 11.73 -5.60 8.63
C ARG A 31 11.40 -7.08 8.80
N ASN A 32 10.66 -7.65 7.86
CA ASN A 32 10.34 -9.07 7.82
C ASN A 32 11.30 -9.82 6.88
N GLY A 33 11.99 -10.82 7.43
CA GLY A 33 12.82 -11.78 6.70
C GLY A 33 12.35 -13.23 6.88
N GLY A 34 11.20 -13.46 7.54
CA GLY A 34 10.61 -14.79 7.74
C GLY A 34 9.12 -14.80 7.41
N ASN A 35 8.34 -15.53 8.20
CA ASN A 35 6.88 -15.61 8.05
C ASN A 35 6.23 -14.69 9.09
N LEU A 36 5.57 -13.64 8.62
CA LEU A 36 4.89 -12.68 9.48
C LEU A 36 3.40 -12.63 9.14
N THR A 37 2.57 -12.83 10.17
CA THR A 37 1.13 -12.56 10.09
C THR A 37 0.77 -11.38 10.98
N ILE A 38 0.03 -10.41 10.46
CA ILE A 38 -0.45 -9.23 11.17
C ILE A 38 -1.97 -9.23 11.11
N ASN A 39 -2.63 -9.26 12.26
CA ASN A 39 -4.09 -9.25 12.37
C ASN A 39 -4.55 -8.07 13.23
N ASP A 40 -5.62 -7.42 12.81
CA ASP A 40 -6.34 -6.42 13.63
C ASP A 40 -5.40 -5.36 14.20
N SER A 41 -4.43 -4.91 13.40
CA SER A 41 -3.31 -4.08 13.88
C SER A 41 -3.14 -2.81 13.05
N ARG A 42 -2.40 -1.86 13.61
CA ARG A 42 -2.05 -0.60 12.96
C ARG A 42 -0.55 -0.44 12.84
N ILE A 43 -0.06 -0.20 11.63
CA ILE A 43 1.33 0.18 11.36
C ILE A 43 1.30 1.64 10.94
N ASP A 44 1.65 2.54 11.84
CA ASP A 44 1.42 3.96 11.64
C ASP A 44 2.60 4.85 12.00
N SER A 45 2.82 5.92 11.21
CA SER A 45 3.81 6.94 11.52
C SER A 45 5.22 6.37 11.76
N ASN A 46 5.57 5.31 11.02
CA ASN A 46 6.93 4.82 10.95
C ASN A 46 7.65 5.44 9.77
N SER A 47 8.93 5.72 9.94
CA SER A 47 9.74 6.40 8.95
C SER A 47 11.11 5.77 8.79
N LEU A 48 11.64 5.89 7.58
CA LEU A 48 13.06 5.71 7.32
C LEU A 48 13.59 6.83 6.43
N PHE A 49 14.85 7.20 6.64
CA PHE A 49 15.54 8.23 5.88
C PHE A 49 16.97 7.80 5.52
N SER A 50 17.21 7.52 4.24
CA SER A 50 18.57 7.29 3.73
C SER A 50 19.13 8.57 3.10
N THR A 51 20.35 8.97 3.46
CA THR A 51 20.93 10.22 2.92
C THR A 51 21.42 10.12 1.48
N ASN A 52 21.89 8.94 1.06
CA ASN A 52 22.56 8.76 -0.23
C ASN A 52 22.12 7.51 -1.02
N PHE A 53 21.38 6.59 -0.41
CA PHE A 53 21.05 5.28 -0.98
C PHE A 53 19.54 4.99 -0.87
N GLY A 54 19.18 3.72 -1.10
CA GLY A 54 17.78 3.31 -1.16
C GLY A 54 17.05 3.35 0.19
N ALA A 55 15.76 3.65 0.13
CA ALA A 55 14.85 3.76 1.25
C ALA A 55 13.57 2.98 0.94
N PHE A 56 13.38 1.80 1.55
CA PHE A 56 12.27 0.91 1.16
C PHE A 56 11.43 0.40 2.33
N GLY A 57 10.11 0.61 2.27
CA GLY A 57 9.21 0.13 3.32
C GLY A 57 9.24 1.01 4.56
N GLY A 58 8.65 2.21 4.49
CA GLY A 58 8.58 3.12 5.65
C GLY A 58 7.85 2.46 6.82
N GLY A 59 6.74 1.77 6.54
CA GLY A 59 6.05 0.91 7.50
C GLY A 59 6.70 -0.46 7.58
N ILE A 60 6.61 -1.22 6.50
CA ILE A 60 7.05 -2.62 6.43
C ILE A 60 7.95 -2.85 5.23
N SER A 61 9.06 -3.57 5.42
CA SER A 61 9.77 -4.23 4.34
C SER A 61 9.67 -5.75 4.49
N ASN A 62 9.10 -6.41 3.49
CA ASN A 62 9.09 -7.86 3.33
C ASN A 62 10.24 -8.28 2.39
N ALA A 63 11.22 -9.01 2.92
CA ALA A 63 12.41 -9.40 2.17
C ALA A 63 12.12 -10.50 1.13
N ALA A 64 13.06 -10.71 0.21
CA ALA A 64 12.98 -11.83 -0.72
C ALA A 64 12.89 -13.18 0.03
N GLY A 65 11.99 -14.05 -0.43
CA GLY A 65 11.69 -15.34 0.20
C GLY A 65 10.85 -15.26 1.48
N ALA A 66 10.55 -14.07 1.99
CA ALA A 66 9.73 -13.88 3.18
C ALA A 66 8.23 -13.83 2.82
N ILE A 67 7.39 -14.28 3.75
CA ILE A 67 5.93 -14.27 3.62
C ILE A 67 5.36 -13.25 4.59
N LEU A 68 4.54 -12.35 4.07
CA LEU A 68 3.80 -11.35 4.84
C LEU A 68 2.30 -11.49 4.56
N ILE A 69 1.54 -11.82 5.59
CA ILE A 69 0.08 -11.88 5.55
C ILE A 69 -0.45 -10.78 6.47
N ILE A 70 -1.30 -9.91 5.94
CA ILE A 70 -1.92 -8.82 6.70
C ILE A 70 -3.44 -8.95 6.55
N ASN A 71 -4.11 -9.08 7.69
CA ASN A 71 -5.56 -9.20 7.77
C ASN A 71 -6.13 -8.07 8.62
N ASN A 72 -7.26 -7.50 8.19
CA ASN A 72 -8.07 -6.62 9.03
C ASN A 72 -7.26 -5.47 9.66
N SER A 73 -6.28 -4.92 8.93
CA SER A 73 -5.27 -4.02 9.49
C SER A 73 -5.13 -2.73 8.69
N THR A 74 -4.58 -1.71 9.33
CA THR A 74 -4.34 -0.41 8.69
C THR A 74 -2.85 -0.09 8.67
N ILE A 75 -2.32 0.18 7.47
CA ILE A 75 -0.95 0.67 7.26
C ILE A 75 -1.05 2.12 6.83
N MET A 76 -0.68 3.06 7.69
CA MET A 76 -0.93 4.47 7.43
C MET A 76 0.17 5.45 7.85
N ASN A 77 0.24 6.60 7.17
CA ASN A 77 1.16 7.68 7.54
C ASN A 77 2.64 7.27 7.64
N ASN A 78 3.05 6.19 6.96
CA ASN A 78 4.43 5.74 6.98
C ASN A 78 5.22 6.40 5.85
N THR A 79 6.49 6.68 6.09
CA THR A 79 7.34 7.43 5.15
C THR A 79 8.63 6.70 4.83
N ALA A 80 8.91 6.51 3.55
CA ALA A 80 10.22 6.09 3.05
C ALA A 80 10.85 7.28 2.30
N SER A 81 11.96 7.81 2.81
CA SER A 81 12.64 8.96 2.23
C SER A 81 14.08 8.64 1.85
N ALA A 82 14.49 8.99 0.63
CA ALA A 82 15.88 8.86 0.17
C ALA A 82 16.42 10.18 -0.42
N GLY A 83 17.67 10.50 -0.08
CA GLY A 83 18.43 11.62 -0.63
C GLY A 83 19.49 11.20 -1.65
N GLY A 84 20.22 12.19 -2.19
CA GLY A 84 21.38 11.97 -3.05
C GLY A 84 21.02 11.28 -4.37
N VAL A 85 21.59 10.10 -4.60
CA VAL A 85 21.31 9.27 -5.78
C VAL A 85 20.37 8.10 -5.47
N GLY A 86 19.85 8.04 -4.23
CA GLY A 86 19.03 6.95 -3.73
C GLY A 86 17.58 7.01 -4.15
N SER A 87 16.98 5.84 -4.41
CA SER A 87 15.55 5.68 -4.70
C SER A 87 14.74 5.38 -3.45
N SER A 88 13.50 5.89 -3.40
CA SER A 88 12.53 5.52 -2.37
C SER A 88 11.42 4.64 -2.94
N GLY A 89 10.80 3.83 -2.11
CA GLY A 89 9.58 3.14 -2.51
C GLY A 89 8.93 2.32 -1.41
N GLY A 90 7.63 2.10 -1.56
CA GLY A 90 6.81 1.46 -0.53
C GLY A 90 6.81 2.31 0.73
N GLY A 91 6.24 3.52 0.68
CA GLY A 91 6.08 4.35 1.89
C GLY A 91 5.39 3.55 3.00
N GLY A 92 4.33 2.81 2.63
CA GLY A 92 3.69 1.83 3.50
C GLY A 92 4.44 0.51 3.51
N ILE A 93 4.44 -0.19 2.37
CA ILE A 93 4.95 -1.56 2.23
C ILE A 93 5.91 -1.66 1.05
N ASN A 94 7.11 -2.17 1.30
CA ASN A 94 7.97 -2.71 0.26
C ASN A 94 7.93 -4.25 0.30
N ASN A 95 7.49 -4.88 -0.78
CA ASN A 95 7.33 -6.33 -0.85
C ASN A 95 8.28 -6.96 -1.86
N SER A 96 9.47 -7.39 -1.43
CA SER A 96 10.39 -8.19 -2.27
C SER A 96 10.15 -9.70 -2.16
N GLY A 97 9.22 -10.14 -1.31
CA GLY A 97 8.81 -11.53 -1.14
C GLY A 97 7.34 -11.73 -1.57
N THR A 98 6.58 -12.45 -0.74
CA THR A 98 5.15 -12.68 -0.96
C THR A 98 4.31 -11.88 0.01
N LEU A 99 3.39 -11.06 -0.50
CA LEU A 99 2.42 -10.28 0.26
C LEU A 99 1.00 -10.79 0.00
N THR A 100 0.25 -11.03 1.07
CA THR A 100 -1.21 -11.16 1.02
C THR A 100 -1.84 -10.11 1.92
N LEU A 101 -2.73 -9.29 1.36
CA LEU A 101 -3.46 -8.25 2.06
C LEU A 101 -4.96 -8.53 1.97
N ASN A 102 -5.60 -8.76 3.12
CA ASN A 102 -7.03 -9.08 3.20
C ASN A 102 -7.75 -8.07 4.08
N ASN A 103 -8.89 -7.55 3.60
CA ASN A 103 -9.77 -6.67 4.37
C ASN A 103 -9.01 -5.54 5.07
N SER A 104 -8.03 -4.94 4.39
CA SER A 104 -7.08 -4.03 5.03
C SER A 104 -6.97 -2.72 4.26
N THR A 105 -6.47 -1.69 4.92
CA THR A 105 -6.33 -0.35 4.36
C THR A 105 -4.87 0.07 4.34
N VAL A 106 -4.40 0.57 3.19
CA VAL A 106 -3.09 1.20 3.04
C VAL A 106 -3.32 2.65 2.61
N THR A 107 -3.02 3.60 3.50
CA THR A 107 -3.40 5.00 3.26
C THR A 107 -2.47 6.06 3.85
N GLY A 108 -2.36 7.23 3.21
CA GLY A 108 -1.55 8.32 3.73
C GLY A 108 -0.05 8.03 3.75
N ASN A 109 0.41 6.98 3.06
CA ASN A 109 1.82 6.62 3.06
C ASN A 109 2.58 7.37 1.97
N ILE A 110 3.84 7.72 2.26
CA ILE A 110 4.66 8.58 1.41
C ILE A 110 5.98 7.90 1.06
N ALA A 111 6.27 7.80 -0.24
CA ALA A 111 7.62 7.52 -0.74
C ALA A 111 8.17 8.81 -1.37
N THR A 112 9.29 9.32 -0.88
CA THR A 112 9.86 10.59 -1.36
C THR A 112 11.35 10.49 -1.66
N THR A 113 11.79 11.08 -2.78
CA THR A 113 13.19 11.42 -2.99
C THR A 113 13.41 12.90 -3.25
N SER A 114 14.48 13.42 -2.68
CA SER A 114 14.94 14.81 -2.84
C SER A 114 16.15 14.94 -3.78
N GLY A 115 16.57 13.83 -4.41
CA GLY A 115 17.79 13.76 -5.21
C GLY A 115 17.55 13.51 -6.71
N THR A 116 18.61 13.22 -7.46
CA THR A 116 18.56 12.99 -8.92
C THR A 116 18.16 11.55 -9.29
N ALA A 117 17.69 10.76 -8.33
CA ALA A 117 17.39 9.36 -8.53
C ALA A 117 16.22 9.18 -9.50
N PRO A 118 16.33 8.28 -10.50
CA PRO A 118 15.36 8.20 -11.59
C PRO A 118 14.06 7.48 -11.24
N ASN A 119 13.90 6.92 -10.04
CA ASN A 119 12.77 6.02 -9.75
C ASN A 119 12.25 6.19 -8.32
N ASN A 120 11.01 6.70 -8.17
CA ASN A 120 10.20 6.54 -6.97
C ASN A 120 8.97 5.74 -7.30
N ASN A 121 8.77 4.65 -6.56
CA ASN A 121 7.81 3.63 -6.93
C ASN A 121 6.99 3.26 -5.69
N GLY A 122 5.66 3.43 -5.74
CA GLY A 122 4.76 2.92 -4.71
C GLY A 122 4.74 3.79 -3.45
N GLY A 123 3.94 4.86 -3.41
CA GLY A 123 3.70 5.58 -2.15
C GLY A 123 3.09 4.66 -1.09
N GLY A 124 2.10 3.85 -1.50
CA GLY A 124 1.47 2.82 -0.67
C GLY A 124 2.30 1.55 -0.67
N ILE A 125 2.28 0.82 -1.79
CA ILE A 125 2.90 -0.50 -1.95
C ILE A 125 3.89 -0.48 -3.12
N ARG A 126 5.10 -0.95 -2.87
CA ARG A 126 6.07 -1.30 -3.92
C ARG A 126 6.26 -2.81 -3.97
N ASN A 127 5.90 -3.41 -5.08
CA ASN A 127 6.20 -4.80 -5.43
C ASN A 127 7.24 -4.79 -6.56
N PRO A 128 8.56 -4.91 -6.28
CA PRO A 128 9.58 -4.92 -7.33
C PRO A 128 9.61 -6.27 -8.04
N THR A 129 10.39 -6.37 -9.12
CA THR A 129 10.64 -7.62 -9.85
C THR A 129 10.98 -8.78 -8.91
N GLY A 130 10.28 -9.89 -9.08
CA GLY A 130 10.41 -11.09 -8.24
C GLY A 130 9.53 -11.10 -6.98
N GLY A 131 8.86 -9.99 -6.66
CA GLY A 131 7.82 -9.95 -5.63
C GLY A 131 6.47 -10.46 -6.15
N SER A 132 5.65 -10.99 -5.25
CA SER A 132 4.27 -11.38 -5.54
C SER A 132 3.31 -10.79 -4.53
N MET A 133 2.15 -10.37 -5.02
CA MET A 133 1.14 -9.65 -4.24
C MET A 133 -0.26 -10.20 -4.53
N THR A 134 -1.03 -10.45 -3.49
CA THR A 134 -2.46 -10.73 -3.60
C THR A 134 -3.22 -9.77 -2.70
N LEU A 135 -4.10 -8.96 -3.29
CA LEU A 135 -4.93 -8.00 -2.57
C LEU A 135 -6.40 -8.41 -2.67
N ASN A 136 -7.04 -8.63 -1.53
CA ASN A 136 -8.45 -9.00 -1.44
C ASN A 136 -9.20 -8.03 -0.53
N ASN A 137 -10.35 -7.54 -0.99
CA ASN A 137 -11.28 -6.74 -0.16
C ASN A 137 -10.59 -5.55 0.52
N SER A 138 -9.62 -4.92 -0.13
CA SER A 138 -8.75 -3.93 0.50
C SER A 138 -8.97 -2.52 -0.05
N THR A 139 -8.38 -1.53 0.60
CA THR A 139 -8.50 -0.11 0.20
C THR A 139 -7.13 0.53 0.19
N ILE A 140 -6.66 0.94 -0.98
CA ILE A 140 -5.34 1.53 -1.20
C ILE A 140 -5.53 2.96 -1.69
N VAL A 141 -5.50 3.93 -0.78
CA VAL A 141 -5.94 5.30 -1.09
C VAL A 141 -5.12 6.38 -0.42
N ASN A 142 -5.06 7.58 -1.00
CA ASN A 142 -4.32 8.72 -0.43
C ASN A 142 -2.84 8.43 -0.18
N ASN A 143 -2.22 7.57 -0.98
CA ASN A 143 -0.78 7.35 -0.91
C ASN A 143 -0.06 8.20 -1.94
N THR A 144 1.14 8.66 -1.60
CA THR A 144 1.87 9.64 -2.39
C THR A 144 3.28 9.16 -2.72
N ALA A 145 3.63 9.18 -4.01
CA ALA A 145 5.01 9.09 -4.46
C ALA A 145 5.48 10.49 -4.90
N ILE A 146 6.60 10.98 -4.34
CA ILE A 146 7.12 12.33 -4.57
C ILE A 146 8.53 12.25 -5.17
N GLY A 147 8.72 12.83 -6.35
CA GLY A 147 10.02 13.06 -7.00
C GLY A 147 9.88 13.09 -8.52
N GLY A 148 10.89 13.58 -9.24
CA GLY A 148 10.75 14.05 -10.64
C GLY A 148 10.20 13.03 -11.66
N THR A 149 10.36 11.74 -11.40
CA THR A 149 9.91 10.63 -12.27
C THR A 149 9.08 9.61 -11.50
N SER A 150 8.46 10.03 -10.39
CA SER A 150 7.69 9.16 -9.52
C SER A 150 6.46 8.55 -10.20
N ARG A 151 6.20 7.28 -9.89
CA ARG A 151 5.12 6.46 -10.46
C ARG A 151 4.43 5.63 -9.39
N GLY A 152 3.14 5.35 -9.61
CA GLY A 152 2.36 4.46 -8.76
C GLY A 152 2.27 4.99 -7.34
N GLY A 153 1.58 6.11 -7.14
CA GLY A 153 1.30 6.66 -5.81
C GLY A 153 0.67 5.61 -4.89
N GLY A 154 -0.28 4.84 -5.42
CA GLY A 154 -0.86 3.70 -4.71
C GLY A 154 0.07 2.50 -4.76
N ILE A 155 0.21 1.90 -5.94
CA ILE A 155 0.96 0.66 -6.16
C ILE A 155 1.98 0.84 -7.27
N THR A 156 3.19 0.32 -7.11
CA THR A 156 4.02 -0.03 -8.26
C THR A 156 4.28 -1.52 -8.27
N ASP A 157 4.03 -2.14 -9.42
CA ASP A 157 4.30 -3.53 -9.68
C ASP A 157 5.36 -3.70 -10.78
N GLY A 158 6.47 -4.32 -10.41
CA GLY A 158 7.61 -4.57 -11.28
C GLY A 158 7.28 -5.58 -12.38
N SER A 159 8.07 -5.57 -13.45
CA SER A 159 7.97 -6.60 -14.47
C SER A 159 8.31 -7.98 -13.91
N GLY A 160 7.60 -9.00 -14.40
CA GLY A 160 7.81 -10.39 -13.98
C GLY A 160 7.21 -10.75 -12.61
N SER A 161 6.52 -9.81 -11.96
CA SER A 161 5.71 -10.07 -10.77
C SER A 161 4.43 -10.82 -11.14
N PHE A 162 3.95 -11.67 -10.23
CA PHE A 162 2.61 -12.25 -10.29
C PHE A 162 1.76 -11.58 -9.22
N SER A 163 0.94 -10.63 -9.66
CA SER A 163 0.11 -9.82 -8.77
C SER A 163 -1.36 -9.91 -9.14
N THR A 164 -2.19 -10.22 -8.16
CA THR A 164 -3.64 -10.30 -8.31
C THR A 164 -4.35 -9.33 -7.38
N ILE A 165 -5.44 -8.75 -7.87
CA ILE A 165 -6.30 -7.83 -7.11
C ILE A 165 -7.76 -8.19 -7.31
N SER A 166 -8.53 -8.21 -6.22
CA SER A 166 -9.97 -8.49 -6.24
C SER A 166 -10.71 -7.68 -5.19
N ASN A 167 -11.93 -7.23 -5.51
CA ASN A 167 -12.82 -6.52 -4.59
C ASN A 167 -12.13 -5.34 -3.86
N THR A 168 -11.19 -4.67 -4.53
CA THR A 168 -10.31 -3.68 -3.90
C THR A 168 -10.56 -2.30 -4.50
N ILE A 169 -10.32 -1.25 -3.73
CA ILE A 169 -10.38 0.13 -4.20
C ILE A 169 -8.95 0.67 -4.30
N LEU A 170 -8.62 1.23 -5.46
CA LEU A 170 -7.37 1.96 -5.72
C LEU A 170 -7.73 3.33 -6.29
N ALA A 171 -7.62 4.36 -5.44
CA ALA A 171 -8.12 5.70 -5.73
C ALA A 171 -7.41 6.77 -4.90
N ASN A 172 -7.51 8.04 -5.30
CA ASN A 172 -7.00 9.22 -4.61
C ASN A 172 -5.50 9.14 -4.30
N ASN A 173 -4.75 8.33 -5.05
CA ASN A 173 -3.31 8.28 -4.89
C ASN A 173 -2.66 9.39 -5.73
N THR A 174 -1.41 9.75 -5.42
CA THR A 174 -0.72 10.85 -6.11
C THR A 174 0.70 10.46 -6.45
N ALA A 175 1.11 10.78 -7.68
CA ALA A 175 2.48 10.64 -8.18
C ALA A 175 2.73 11.66 -9.29
N SER A 176 3.94 11.77 -9.81
CA SER A 176 4.22 12.59 -11.00
C SER A 176 3.59 12.02 -12.27
N SER A 177 3.40 10.71 -12.33
CA SER A 177 2.66 10.01 -13.38
C SER A 177 2.09 8.71 -12.82
N SER A 178 1.04 8.17 -13.44
CA SER A 178 0.47 6.87 -13.07
C SER A 178 0.06 6.81 -11.59
N PHE A 179 -0.98 7.54 -11.21
CA PHE A 179 -1.28 7.86 -9.81
C PHE A 179 -1.63 6.63 -8.98
N ASP A 180 -2.55 5.81 -9.45
CA ASP A 180 -3.07 4.68 -8.70
C ASP A 180 -2.17 3.46 -8.79
N CYS A 181 -1.77 3.07 -10.00
CA CYS A 181 -0.82 2.00 -10.20
C CYS A 181 0.18 2.28 -11.32
N ASN A 182 1.31 1.61 -11.24
CA ASN A 182 2.21 1.42 -12.37
C ASN A 182 2.59 -0.05 -12.50
N GLY A 183 2.38 -0.65 -13.67
CA GLY A 183 2.69 -2.06 -13.91
C GLY A 183 1.46 -2.89 -14.30
N ALA A 184 1.68 -4.18 -14.54
CA ALA A 184 0.64 -5.13 -14.91
C ALA A 184 0.13 -5.86 -13.67
N ILE A 185 -1.10 -5.57 -13.25
CA ILE A 185 -1.76 -6.19 -12.09
C ILE A 185 -3.01 -6.90 -12.61
N GLU A 186 -3.09 -8.21 -12.43
CA GLU A 186 -4.24 -8.98 -12.88
C GLU A 186 -5.44 -8.75 -11.95
N SER A 187 -6.42 -7.98 -12.40
CA SER A 187 -7.67 -7.83 -11.66
C SER A 187 -8.62 -8.97 -11.98
N MET A 188 -8.93 -9.78 -10.97
CA MET A 188 -9.81 -10.94 -11.16
C MET A 188 -11.28 -10.51 -11.21
N THR A 189 -11.76 -9.70 -10.26
CA THR A 189 -13.15 -9.22 -10.20
C THR A 189 -13.32 -7.98 -9.30
N ASN A 190 -14.39 -7.20 -9.56
CA ASN A 190 -14.97 -6.20 -8.64
C ASN A 190 -14.00 -5.15 -8.09
N THR A 191 -12.95 -4.80 -8.84
CA THR A 191 -11.98 -3.79 -8.40
C THR A 191 -12.36 -2.43 -8.95
N LEU A 192 -12.28 -1.40 -8.10
CA LEU A 192 -12.41 -0.01 -8.52
C LEU A 192 -11.01 0.61 -8.69
N LEU A 193 -10.74 1.13 -9.88
CA LEU A 193 -9.52 1.83 -10.24
C LEU A 193 -9.87 3.25 -10.73
N GLU A 194 -9.53 4.28 -9.96
CA GLU A 194 -9.88 5.65 -10.36
C GLU A 194 -9.10 6.10 -11.60
N SER A 195 -7.78 5.96 -11.61
CA SER A 195 -6.89 6.32 -12.72
C SER A 195 -6.32 5.07 -13.40
N THR A 196 -6.62 4.89 -14.69
CA THR A 196 -6.08 3.79 -15.51
C THR A 196 -4.66 4.03 -16.03
N ILE A 197 -4.15 5.26 -15.93
CA ILE A 197 -2.84 5.62 -16.48
C ILE A 197 -1.74 4.80 -15.80
N GLY A 198 -0.96 4.07 -16.61
CA GLY A 198 0.19 3.28 -16.14
C GLY A 198 -0.17 1.89 -15.59
N CYS A 199 -1.46 1.57 -15.49
CA CYS A 199 -1.97 0.30 -15.02
C CYS A 199 -2.40 -0.57 -16.21
N SER A 200 -2.15 -1.87 -16.14
CA SER A 200 -2.75 -2.85 -17.05
C SER A 200 -3.27 -4.06 -16.28
N GLY A 201 -4.14 -4.86 -16.90
CA GLY A 201 -4.74 -6.07 -16.31
C GLY A 201 -6.12 -5.89 -15.66
N PHE A 202 -6.73 -4.70 -15.76
CA PHE A 202 -8.07 -4.39 -15.25
C PHE A 202 -9.14 -4.53 -16.35
N VAL A 203 -9.24 -5.71 -16.96
CA VAL A 203 -10.05 -5.93 -18.18
C VAL A 203 -11.40 -6.61 -17.95
N GLY A 204 -11.63 -7.18 -16.77
CA GLY A 204 -12.89 -7.88 -16.45
C GLY A 204 -14.09 -6.93 -16.33
N PRO A 205 -15.30 -7.34 -16.77
CA PRO A 205 -16.49 -6.46 -16.84
C PRO A 205 -17.05 -6.03 -15.48
N SER A 206 -16.65 -6.70 -14.41
CA SER A 206 -17.03 -6.31 -13.04
C SER A 206 -16.11 -5.26 -12.42
N ASN A 207 -15.02 -4.90 -13.10
CA ASN A 207 -14.15 -3.82 -12.66
C ASN A 207 -14.75 -2.47 -13.06
N ILE A 208 -14.63 -1.49 -12.17
CA ILE A 208 -14.98 -0.10 -12.44
C ILE A 208 -13.67 0.64 -12.64
N THR A 209 -13.49 1.31 -13.77
CA THR A 209 -12.24 2.03 -14.07
C THR A 209 -12.54 3.45 -14.56
N GLY A 210 -11.67 4.41 -14.25
CA GLY A 210 -11.84 5.80 -14.72
C GLY A 210 -12.89 6.61 -13.97
N VAL A 211 -13.27 6.16 -12.76
CA VAL A 211 -14.35 6.77 -11.97
C VAL A 211 -13.85 7.06 -10.56
N ASP A 212 -14.05 8.29 -10.11
CA ASP A 212 -13.80 8.69 -8.72
C ASP A 212 -14.84 8.01 -7.80
N PRO A 213 -14.40 7.22 -6.79
CA PRO A 213 -15.31 6.58 -5.83
C PRO A 213 -16.01 7.55 -4.86
N ASN A 214 -15.64 8.84 -4.84
CA ASN A 214 -16.14 9.87 -3.92
C ASN A 214 -16.13 9.39 -2.47
N LEU A 215 -14.95 8.99 -2.00
CA LEU A 215 -14.76 8.48 -0.64
C LEU A 215 -14.87 9.62 0.37
N GLY A 216 -15.63 9.38 1.44
CA GLY A 216 -15.65 10.21 2.64
C GLY A 216 -14.35 10.09 3.44
N PRO A 217 -14.24 10.78 4.58
CA PRO A 217 -13.03 10.72 5.40
C PRO A 217 -12.77 9.31 5.96
N LEU A 218 -11.52 9.09 6.39
CA LEU A 218 -11.11 7.89 7.10
C LEU A 218 -11.76 7.86 8.49
N GLU A 219 -12.72 6.97 8.73
CA GLU A 219 -13.47 6.92 9.99
C GLU A 219 -13.28 5.60 10.74
N ALA A 220 -13.26 5.68 12.07
CA ALA A 220 -13.22 4.53 12.97
C ALA A 220 -14.62 3.87 13.03
N ASN A 221 -14.86 2.87 12.19
CA ASN A 221 -16.15 2.19 12.10
C ASN A 221 -16.33 1.10 13.17
N GLY A 222 -16.06 1.44 14.44
CA GLY A 222 -16.34 0.57 15.60
C GLY A 222 -15.24 -0.45 15.97
N GLY A 223 -14.01 -0.31 15.45
CA GLY A 223 -12.85 -1.14 15.81
C GLY A 223 -11.53 -0.36 15.80
N VAL A 224 -10.38 -1.05 15.92
CA VAL A 224 -9.03 -0.45 15.75
C VAL A 224 -8.70 -0.06 14.30
N GLN A 225 -9.61 -0.38 13.38
CA GLN A 225 -9.50 -0.05 11.96
C GLN A 225 -10.21 1.26 11.67
N ASN A 226 -9.58 2.06 10.82
CA ASN A 226 -10.29 3.11 10.12
C ASN A 226 -10.50 2.68 8.65
N LEU A 227 -11.69 2.92 8.10
CA LEU A 227 -11.99 2.64 6.70
C LEU A 227 -12.53 3.90 6.00
N TYR A 228 -12.35 3.96 4.69
CA TYR A 228 -12.99 4.94 3.82
C TYR A 228 -14.34 4.37 3.35
N LEU A 229 -15.41 5.15 3.45
CA LEU A 229 -16.75 4.82 2.94
C LEU A 229 -17.16 5.80 1.84
N PRO A 230 -17.87 5.40 0.76
CA PRO A 230 -18.40 6.34 -0.23
C PRO A 230 -19.36 7.36 0.42
N LEU A 231 -19.27 8.63 0.03
CA LEU A 231 -20.00 9.76 0.63
C LEU A 231 -21.54 9.65 0.61
N HIS A 232 -22.12 8.72 -0.15
CA HIS A 232 -23.58 8.55 -0.27
C HIS A 232 -24.23 7.57 0.74
N PHE A 233 -23.51 7.06 1.75
CA PHE A 233 -24.05 6.06 2.70
C PHE A 233 -24.30 6.56 4.14
N PHE A 234 -24.49 7.86 4.38
CA PHE A 234 -24.95 8.34 5.69
C PHE A 234 -26.49 8.37 5.80
N ARG A 235 -27.12 7.21 6.01
CA ARG A 235 -28.42 7.12 6.70
C ARG A 235 -28.44 5.97 7.71
N SER A 236 -28.27 6.33 8.99
CA SER A 236 -28.86 5.72 10.19
C SER A 236 -28.98 4.18 10.27
N ASN A 237 -27.90 3.46 10.60
CA ASN A 237 -27.93 2.26 11.47
C ASN A 237 -26.52 1.68 11.71
N PRO A 238 -26.02 1.54 12.95
CA PRO A 238 -24.61 1.26 13.20
C PRO A 238 -24.23 -0.24 13.24
N VAL A 239 -24.97 -1.16 12.60
CA VAL A 239 -24.71 -2.61 12.83
C VAL A 239 -24.55 -3.49 11.58
N GLN A 240 -24.88 -3.04 10.37
CA GLN A 240 -24.76 -3.95 9.21
C GLN A 240 -24.58 -3.22 7.88
N TYR A 241 -23.35 -2.90 7.46
CA TYR A 241 -23.01 -2.92 6.04
C TYR A 241 -21.49 -3.12 5.89
N TRP A 242 -21.12 -4.39 5.70
CA TRP A 242 -19.82 -4.78 5.18
C TRP A 242 -19.71 -4.35 3.72
N ALA A 243 -18.50 -4.29 3.19
CA ALA A 243 -18.18 -4.12 1.76
C ALA A 243 -18.79 -5.24 0.88
N ARG A 244 -20.12 -5.28 0.76
CA ARG A 244 -20.83 -6.37 0.07
C ARG A 244 -21.38 -6.01 -1.29
N GLU A 245 -21.48 -4.75 -1.66
CA GLU A 245 -21.90 -4.35 -3.00
C GLU A 245 -21.22 -3.02 -3.35
N ILE A 246 -20.15 -3.07 -4.13
CA ILE A 246 -19.80 -1.93 -4.99
C ILE A 246 -20.85 -1.95 -6.11
N THR A 247 -22.06 -1.48 -5.82
CA THR A 247 -23.04 -1.12 -6.85
C THR A 247 -23.07 0.40 -6.91
N VAL A 248 -22.14 0.98 -7.68
CA VAL A 248 -22.32 2.34 -8.18
C VAL A 248 -23.45 2.23 -9.20
N ARG A 249 -24.67 2.64 -8.82
CA ARG A 249 -25.72 2.84 -9.81
C ARG A 249 -25.33 4.06 -10.63
N ALA A 250 -25.15 3.85 -11.93
CA ALA A 250 -25.02 4.90 -12.94
C ALA A 250 -26.24 5.82 -12.95
#